data_AF-A0A1H1JCF6-F1
#
_entry.id   AF-A0A1H1JCF6-F1
#
_cell.length_a   1.000
_cell.length_b   1.000
_cell.length_c   1.000
_cell.angle_alpha   90.00
_cell.angle_beta   90.00
_cell.angle_gamma   90.00
#
_symmetry.space_group_name_H-M   'P 1'
#
loop_
_entity.id
_entity.type
_entity.pdbx_description
1 polymer ?
#
loop_
_entity_poly.entity_id
_entity_poly.type
_entity_poly.pdbx_seq_one_letter_code
_entity_poly.pdbx_strand_id
1 'polypeptide(L)'
;MSTFNGTIRMALATKADEEVGYELVNLLESIDRGDYVAADVDGEAEDDWFDEDDINHHKALHARLKKIADQSGALWRILGGWSCITNPKNALLDLSKDTVDFHPRIAAAAELLQFAQLVLRGIESGHVKATPFLDFSDANAESIPMRSIGDAARAVIAKATGEQA
;
A
#
# COMPACT_ATOMS: atom_id res chain seq x y z
N MET A 1 8.29 -22.89 -10.71
CA MET A 1 7.62 -21.99 -9.74
C MET A 1 8.62 -20.96 -9.26
N SER A 2 8.40 -19.67 -9.51
CA SER A 2 9.24 -18.61 -8.95
C SER A 2 8.79 -18.35 -7.52
N THR A 3 9.61 -18.71 -6.55
CA THR A 3 9.46 -18.25 -5.16
C THR A 3 9.87 -16.77 -5.14
N PHE A 4 8.93 -15.88 -4.86
CA PHE A 4 9.24 -14.47 -4.65
C PHE A 4 10.10 -14.35 -3.39
N ASN A 5 11.36 -13.93 -3.56
CA ASN A 5 12.35 -13.82 -2.49
C ASN A 5 12.86 -12.36 -2.34
N GLY A 6 11.99 -11.39 -2.66
CA GLY A 6 12.31 -9.97 -2.59
C GLY A 6 11.90 -9.36 -1.25
N THR A 7 12.80 -8.61 -0.61
CA THR A 7 12.45 -7.67 0.46
C THR A 7 12.50 -6.26 -0.11
N ILE A 8 11.38 -5.55 -0.10
CA ILE A 8 11.34 -4.11 -0.39
C ILE A 8 11.72 -3.38 0.90
N ARG A 9 12.74 -2.52 0.85
CA ARG A 9 13.15 -1.70 1.99
C ARG A 9 13.22 -0.24 1.57
N MET A 10 12.39 0.59 2.20
CA MET A 10 12.36 2.04 2.08
C MET A 10 11.88 2.62 3.42
N ALA A 11 12.33 3.81 3.76
CA ALA A 11 11.79 4.53 4.92
C ALA A 11 10.33 4.88 4.67
N LEU A 12 9.44 4.48 5.57
CA LEU A 12 8.01 4.77 5.49
C LEU A 12 7.77 6.27 5.74
N ALA A 13 6.85 6.87 4.99
CA ALA A 13 6.35 8.20 5.30
C ALA A 13 5.60 8.18 6.63
N THR A 14 5.89 9.16 7.47
CA THR A 14 5.22 9.42 8.74
C THR A 14 3.99 10.30 8.53
N LYS A 15 3.13 10.43 9.54
CA LYS A 15 2.00 11.36 9.49
C LYS A 15 2.43 12.82 9.27
N ALA A 16 3.52 13.23 9.91
CA ALA A 16 4.10 14.55 9.68
C ALA A 16 4.55 14.73 8.22
N ASP A 17 5.01 13.68 7.55
CA ASP A 17 5.37 13.78 6.13
C ASP A 17 4.13 13.99 5.26
N GLU A 18 3.05 13.27 5.53
CA GLU A 18 1.78 13.44 4.82
C GLU A 18 1.25 14.88 4.96
N GLU A 19 1.33 15.48 6.15
CA GLU A 19 0.95 16.88 6.39
C GLU A 19 1.73 17.85 5.51
N VAL A 20 3.04 17.66 5.35
CA VAL A 20 3.87 18.47 4.43
C VAL A 20 3.42 18.28 2.97
N GLY A 21 3.08 17.05 2.59
CA GLY A 21 2.53 16.76 1.27
C GLY A 21 1.23 17.50 1.00
N TYR A 22 0.29 17.49 1.94
CA TYR A 22 -0.96 18.23 1.83
C TYR A 22 -0.75 19.75 1.86
N GLU A 23 0.16 20.26 2.69
CA GLU A 23 0.50 21.69 2.72
C GLU A 23 1.02 22.17 1.36
N LEU A 24 1.85 21.36 0.69
CA LEU A 24 2.32 21.64 -0.66
C LEU A 24 1.20 21.61 -1.70
N VAL A 25 0.35 20.58 -1.70
CA VAL A 25 -0.77 20.48 -2.66
C VAL A 25 -1.73 21.66 -2.49
N ASN A 26 -2.11 21.98 -1.25
CA ASN A 26 -2.99 23.12 -0.96
C ASN A 26 -2.38 24.44 -1.42
N LEU A 27 -1.06 24.63 -1.25
CA LEU A 27 -0.37 25.83 -1.74
C LEU A 27 -0.45 25.92 -3.26
N LEU A 28 -0.22 24.81 -3.98
CA LEU A 28 -0.33 24.78 -5.44
C LEU A 28 -1.76 25.06 -5.93
N GLU A 29 -2.77 24.52 -5.25
CA GLU A 29 -4.18 24.81 -5.56
C GLU A 29 -4.57 26.27 -5.30
N SER A 30 -4.04 26.89 -4.24
CA SER A 30 -4.21 28.33 -4.01
C SER A 30 -3.56 29.17 -5.10
N ILE A 31 -2.36 28.80 -5.56
CA ILE A 31 -1.70 29.48 -6.68
C ILE A 31 -2.52 29.34 -7.97
N ASP A 32 -3.03 28.14 -8.29
CA ASP A 32 -3.86 27.89 -9.47
C ASP A 32 -5.15 28.73 -9.48
N ARG A 33 -5.73 28.97 -8.29
CA ARG A 33 -6.90 29.84 -8.11
C ARG A 33 -6.56 31.33 -8.14
N GLY A 34 -5.30 31.70 -7.96
CA GLY A 34 -4.87 33.09 -7.78
C GLY A 34 -5.09 33.63 -6.37
N ASP A 35 -5.34 32.76 -5.39
CA ASP A 35 -5.57 33.14 -3.99
C ASP A 35 -4.29 33.75 -3.40
N TYR A 36 -4.44 34.76 -2.54
CA TYR A 36 -3.31 35.23 -1.76
C TYR A 36 -2.91 34.18 -0.70
N VAL A 37 -1.63 33.79 -0.71
CA VAL A 37 -1.11 32.67 0.11
C VAL A 37 -0.47 33.11 1.42
N ALA A 38 -0.89 34.27 1.97
CA ALA A 38 -0.36 34.79 3.23
C ALA A 38 -0.26 33.68 4.28
N ALA A 39 0.92 33.57 4.89
CA ALA A 39 1.15 32.64 5.98
C ALA A 39 0.17 32.95 7.12
N ASP A 40 -0.04 31.99 8.00
CA ASP A 40 -0.72 32.13 9.30
C ASP A 40 -0.01 33.16 10.20
N VAL A 41 0.12 34.41 9.76
CA VAL A 41 0.44 35.56 10.58
C VAL A 41 -0.88 35.93 11.21
N ASP A 42 -0.95 35.98 12.54
CA ASP A 42 -2.14 36.30 13.35
C ASP A 42 -2.78 37.66 12.95
N GLY A 43 -3.47 37.69 11.82
CA GLY A 43 -4.06 38.85 11.19
C GLY A 43 -4.75 38.41 9.91
N GLU A 44 -6.05 38.72 9.82
CA GLU A 44 -6.85 38.57 8.59
C GLU A 44 -6.00 39.05 7.40
N ALA A 45 -5.83 38.20 6.38
CA ALA A 45 -5.19 38.66 5.15
C ALA A 45 -6.04 39.82 4.61
N GLU A 46 -5.43 41.00 4.49
CA GLU A 46 -6.15 42.18 3.99
C GLU A 46 -6.59 41.99 2.52
N ASP A 47 -5.93 41.08 1.80
CA ASP A 47 -6.17 40.77 0.40
C ASP A 47 -6.60 39.31 0.20
N ASP A 48 -7.65 39.11 -0.60
CA ASP A 48 -8.12 37.78 -0.98
C ASP A 48 -7.33 37.19 -2.18
N TRP A 49 -6.67 38.04 -2.97
CA TRP A 49 -6.08 37.68 -4.27
C TRP A 49 -4.58 38.01 -4.36
N PHE A 50 -3.83 37.17 -5.06
CA PHE A 50 -2.41 37.39 -5.29
C PHE A 50 -2.18 38.49 -6.34
N ASP A 51 -1.48 39.57 -5.98
CA ASP A 51 -0.95 40.57 -6.90
C ASP A 51 0.47 40.20 -7.35
N GLU A 52 0.65 39.96 -8.66
CA GLU A 52 1.95 39.65 -9.26
C GLU A 52 2.92 40.83 -9.25
N ASP A 53 2.44 42.06 -9.13
CA ASP A 53 3.27 43.26 -9.06
C ASP A 53 3.64 43.64 -7.62
N ASP A 54 2.99 43.05 -6.59
CA ASP A 54 3.33 43.29 -5.19
C ASP A 54 4.48 42.39 -4.70
N ILE A 55 5.60 43.02 -4.38
CA ILE A 55 6.78 42.36 -3.80
C ILE A 55 6.49 41.67 -2.46
N ASN A 56 5.54 42.14 -1.66
CA ASN A 56 5.16 41.52 -0.39
C ASN A 56 4.45 40.19 -0.62
N HIS A 57 3.63 40.10 -1.67
CA HIS A 57 2.96 38.87 -2.06
C HIS A 57 3.98 37.80 -2.45
N HIS A 58 4.98 38.18 -3.25
CA HIS A 58 6.10 37.29 -3.60
C HIS A 58 6.91 36.83 -2.38
N LYS A 59 7.17 37.72 -1.42
CA LYS A 59 7.87 37.36 -0.17
C LYS A 59 7.08 36.37 0.66
N ALA A 60 5.76 36.54 0.77
CA ALA A 60 4.89 35.62 1.49
C ALA A 60 4.88 34.23 0.84
N LEU A 61 4.71 34.17 -0.49
CA LEU A 61 4.79 32.93 -1.26
C LEU A 61 6.14 32.23 -1.07
N HIS A 62 7.25 32.98 -1.20
CA HIS A 62 8.60 32.44 -0.98
C HIS A 62 8.78 31.89 0.44
N ALA A 63 8.30 32.61 1.47
CA ALA A 63 8.41 32.16 2.86
C ALA A 63 7.68 30.83 3.08
N ARG A 64 6.48 30.67 2.49
CA ARG A 64 5.68 29.44 2.59
C ARG A 64 6.32 28.28 1.83
N LEU A 65 6.79 28.51 0.60
CA LEU A 65 7.57 27.54 -0.15
C LEU A 65 8.83 27.10 0.60
N LYS A 66 9.52 28.05 1.23
CA LYS A 66 10.72 27.76 2.03
C LYS A 66 10.40 26.87 3.23
N LYS A 67 9.33 27.15 3.97
CA LYS A 67 8.88 26.33 5.11
C LYS A 67 8.66 24.87 4.70
N ILE A 68 7.96 24.66 3.58
CA ILE A 68 7.72 23.33 3.01
C ILE A 68 9.04 22.69 2.54
N ALA A 69 9.90 23.45 1.85
CA ALA A 69 11.17 22.95 1.32
C ALA A 69 12.17 22.54 2.42
N ASP A 70 12.16 23.23 3.58
CA ASP A 70 12.95 22.86 4.75
C ASP A 70 12.56 21.47 5.30
N GLN A 71 11.40 20.94 4.88
CA GLN A 71 10.89 19.59 5.19
C GLN A 71 10.92 18.64 3.97
N SER A 72 11.67 18.96 2.90
CA SER A 72 11.71 18.19 1.63
C SER A 72 12.01 16.69 1.74
N GLY A 73 12.67 16.23 2.81
CA GLY A 73 12.85 14.80 3.10
C GLY A 73 11.52 14.04 3.24
N ALA A 74 10.46 14.72 3.66
CA ALA A 74 9.09 14.19 3.70
C ALA A 74 8.60 13.79 2.30
N LEU A 75 8.75 14.70 1.34
CA LEU A 75 8.28 14.51 -0.03
C LEU A 75 8.98 13.33 -0.72
N TRP A 76 10.27 13.12 -0.44
CA TRP A 76 11.01 11.96 -0.96
C TRP A 76 10.48 10.63 -0.44
N ARG A 77 10.01 10.56 0.81
CA ARG A 77 9.41 9.34 1.37
C ARG A 77 8.04 9.06 0.76
N ILE A 78 7.23 10.10 0.55
CA ILE A 78 5.91 9.99 -0.07
C ILE A 78 6.05 9.55 -1.54
N LEU A 79 6.78 10.32 -2.34
CA LEU A 79 6.97 10.04 -3.77
C LEU A 79 7.76 8.76 -4.01
N GLY A 80 8.78 8.49 -3.18
CA GLY A 80 9.53 7.25 -3.22
C GLY A 80 8.63 6.05 -2.92
N GLY A 81 7.81 6.14 -1.87
CA GLY A 81 6.87 5.09 -1.49
C GLY A 81 5.86 4.81 -2.61
N TRP A 82 5.29 5.86 -3.18
CA TRP A 82 4.39 5.75 -4.34
C TRP A 82 5.09 5.08 -5.52
N SER A 83 6.27 5.55 -5.90
CA SER A 83 7.09 4.98 -7.00
C SER A 83 7.41 3.50 -6.77
N CYS A 84 7.69 3.10 -5.53
CA CYS A 84 7.89 1.70 -5.19
C CYS A 84 6.62 0.87 -5.38
N ILE A 85 5.46 1.38 -4.96
CA ILE A 85 4.18 0.67 -5.07
C ILE A 85 3.73 0.57 -6.54
N THR A 86 3.94 1.61 -7.33
CA THR A 86 3.59 1.66 -8.76
C THR A 86 4.68 1.09 -9.68
N ASN A 87 5.75 0.52 -9.14
CA ASN A 87 6.76 -0.13 -9.98
C ASN A 87 6.20 -1.44 -10.55
N PRO A 88 6.06 -1.59 -11.89
CA PRO A 88 5.47 -2.79 -12.49
C PRO A 88 6.27 -4.06 -12.17
N LYS A 89 7.56 -3.95 -11.86
CA LYS A 89 8.39 -5.10 -11.46
C LYS A 89 8.02 -5.67 -10.09
N ASN A 90 7.42 -4.86 -9.21
CA ASN A 90 6.96 -5.31 -7.90
C ASN A 90 5.62 -6.04 -7.98
N ALA A 91 4.81 -5.76 -9.03
CA ALA A 91 3.51 -6.38 -9.26
C ALA A 91 2.62 -6.38 -8.00
N LEU A 92 2.54 -5.19 -7.37
CA LEU A 92 1.72 -4.92 -6.18
C LEU A 92 0.33 -4.41 -6.57
N LEU A 93 0.26 -3.45 -7.49
CA LEU A 93 -0.99 -2.90 -8.02
C LEU A 93 -1.26 -3.37 -9.46
N ASP A 94 -2.53 -3.34 -9.86
CA ASP A 94 -2.96 -3.51 -11.24
C ASP A 94 -2.87 -2.17 -11.99
N LEU A 95 -1.71 -1.94 -12.62
CA LEU A 95 -1.43 -0.70 -13.35
C LEU A 95 -2.10 -0.64 -14.74
N SER A 96 -2.92 -1.64 -15.10
CA SER A 96 -3.70 -1.63 -16.35
C SER A 96 -5.04 -0.90 -16.22
N LYS A 97 -5.44 -0.55 -14.99
CA LYS A 97 -6.69 0.15 -14.67
C LYS A 97 -6.40 1.58 -14.21
N ASP A 98 -7.38 2.46 -14.37
CA ASP A 98 -7.36 3.84 -13.85
C ASP A 98 -7.83 3.93 -12.38
N THR A 99 -7.60 2.87 -11.61
CA THR A 99 -8.02 2.75 -10.22
C THR A 99 -6.92 2.06 -9.42
N VAL A 100 -6.75 2.45 -8.16
CA VAL A 100 -5.84 1.75 -7.25
C VAL A 100 -6.48 0.42 -6.83
N ASP A 101 -6.03 -0.66 -7.46
CA ASP A 101 -6.48 -2.03 -7.18
C ASP A 101 -5.26 -2.96 -7.07
N PHE A 102 -5.39 -4.07 -6.33
CA PHE A 102 -4.30 -5.03 -6.17
C PHE A 102 -4.04 -5.76 -7.48
N HIS A 103 -2.77 -6.10 -7.73
CA HIS A 103 -2.41 -6.91 -8.88
C HIS A 103 -3.16 -8.26 -8.86
N PRO A 104 -3.67 -8.81 -9.99
CA PRO A 104 -4.49 -10.02 -10.02
C PRO A 104 -3.87 -11.22 -9.30
N ARG A 105 -2.54 -11.34 -9.33
CA ARG A 105 -1.77 -12.34 -8.58
C ARG A 105 -2.02 -12.28 -7.06
N ILE A 106 -2.07 -11.08 -6.48
CA ILE A 106 -2.28 -10.88 -5.04
C ILE A 106 -3.73 -11.19 -4.69
N ALA A 107 -4.68 -10.71 -5.50
CA ALA A 107 -6.10 -11.04 -5.33
C ALA A 107 -6.34 -12.57 -5.35
N ALA A 108 -5.80 -13.26 -6.36
CA ALA A 108 -5.90 -14.72 -6.46
C ALA A 108 -5.25 -15.45 -5.27
N ALA A 109 -4.12 -14.94 -4.77
CA ALA A 109 -3.49 -15.50 -3.57
C ALA A 109 -4.37 -15.36 -2.32
N ALA A 110 -5.06 -14.23 -2.16
CA ALA A 110 -6.00 -14.02 -1.06
C ALA A 110 -7.22 -14.95 -1.16
N GLU A 111 -7.77 -15.18 -2.35
CA GLU A 111 -8.86 -16.13 -2.58
C GLU A 111 -8.44 -17.57 -2.26
N LEU A 112 -7.26 -17.99 -2.74
CA LEU A 112 -6.70 -19.31 -2.44
C LEU A 112 -6.48 -19.50 -0.93
N LEU A 113 -6.00 -18.47 -0.24
CA LEU A 113 -5.83 -18.48 1.21
C LEU A 113 -7.16 -18.68 1.93
N GLN A 114 -8.20 -17.92 1.55
CA GLN A 114 -9.54 -18.07 2.12
C GLN A 114 -10.12 -19.46 1.87
N PHE A 115 -9.96 -19.99 0.65
CA PHE A 115 -10.39 -21.35 0.32
C PHE A 115 -9.65 -22.40 1.17
N ALA A 116 -8.33 -22.28 1.31
CA ALA A 116 -7.54 -23.18 2.14
C ALA A 116 -7.99 -23.15 3.61
N GLN A 117 -8.27 -21.96 4.16
CA GLN A 117 -8.82 -21.81 5.52
C GLN A 117 -10.20 -22.45 5.66
N LEU A 118 -11.08 -22.31 4.67
CA LEU A 118 -12.40 -22.93 4.65
C LEU A 118 -12.29 -24.46 4.67
N VAL A 119 -11.45 -25.02 3.80
CA VAL A 119 -11.19 -26.47 3.75
C VAL A 119 -10.63 -26.97 5.07
N LEU A 120 -9.65 -26.25 5.65
CA LEU A 120 -9.08 -26.57 6.95
C LEU A 120 -10.15 -26.68 8.03
N ARG A 121 -11.01 -25.66 8.16
CA ARG A 121 -12.12 -25.65 9.13
C ARG A 121 -13.12 -26.76 8.88
N GLY A 122 -13.39 -27.06 7.61
CA GLY A 122 -14.25 -28.18 7.22
C GLY A 122 -13.69 -29.53 7.66
N ILE A 123 -12.37 -29.73 7.53
CA ILE A 123 -11.67 -30.93 8.01
C ILE A 123 -11.70 -30.98 9.53
N GLU A 124 -11.34 -29.88 10.22
CA GLU A 124 -11.30 -29.80 11.68
C GLU A 124 -12.66 -30.05 12.33
N SER A 125 -13.75 -29.58 11.69
CA SER A 125 -15.11 -29.80 12.15
C SER A 125 -15.73 -31.13 11.72
N GLY A 126 -15.00 -31.96 10.94
CA GLY A 126 -15.48 -33.25 10.43
C GLY A 126 -16.55 -33.16 9.34
N HIS A 127 -16.88 -31.96 8.85
CA HIS A 127 -17.88 -31.74 7.79
C HIS A 127 -17.31 -32.02 6.39
N VAL A 128 -16.00 -31.87 6.21
CA VAL A 128 -15.29 -32.24 4.97
C VAL A 128 -14.61 -33.58 5.19
N LYS A 129 -15.20 -34.63 4.61
CA LYS A 129 -14.56 -35.95 4.47
C LYS A 129 -13.76 -35.94 3.17
N ALA A 130 -12.48 -35.57 3.22
CA ALA A 130 -11.58 -35.81 2.09
C ALA A 130 -11.52 -37.32 1.79
N THR A 131 -12.00 -37.70 0.61
CA THR A 131 -11.40 -38.84 -0.09
C THR A 131 -9.96 -38.45 -0.40
N PRO A 132 -8.98 -39.33 -0.14
CA PRO A 132 -7.57 -38.99 -0.29
C PRO A 132 -7.32 -38.59 -1.74
N PHE A 133 -6.73 -37.41 -1.95
CA PHE A 133 -6.26 -36.97 -3.25
C PHE A 133 -4.94 -37.68 -3.52
N LEU A 134 -5.04 -38.95 -3.90
CA LEU A 134 -3.93 -39.72 -4.41
C LEU A 134 -3.97 -39.58 -5.92
N ASP A 135 -2.81 -39.29 -6.48
CA ASP A 135 -2.46 -39.53 -7.87
C ASP A 135 -3.44 -40.47 -8.57
N PHE A 136 -4.26 -39.95 -9.50
CA PHE A 136 -5.22 -40.77 -10.26
C PHE A 136 -4.52 -41.90 -11.05
N SER A 137 -3.19 -41.93 -11.10
CA SER A 137 -2.38 -42.95 -11.76
C SER A 137 -1.79 -44.03 -10.84
N ASP A 138 -1.83 -43.88 -9.51
CA ASP A 138 -1.31 -44.90 -8.57
C ASP A 138 -2.34 -45.32 -7.51
N ALA A 139 -2.90 -46.51 -7.69
CA ALA A 139 -3.91 -47.10 -6.82
C ALA A 139 -3.36 -47.55 -5.45
N ASN A 140 -2.04 -47.52 -5.22
CA ASN A 140 -1.39 -48.06 -4.01
C ASN A 140 -0.75 -46.99 -3.12
N ALA A 141 -0.93 -45.71 -3.42
CA ALA A 141 -0.32 -44.66 -2.60
C ALA A 141 -0.87 -44.70 -1.16
N GLU A 142 0.03 -44.71 -0.18
CA GLU A 142 -0.34 -44.80 1.25
C GLU A 142 -1.18 -43.59 1.67
N SER A 143 -2.29 -43.86 2.38
CA SER A 143 -3.20 -42.82 2.85
C SER A 143 -2.52 -41.95 3.90
N ILE A 144 -2.32 -40.67 3.59
CA ILE A 144 -1.86 -39.69 4.56
C ILE A 144 -3.03 -39.32 5.50
N PRO A 145 -2.86 -39.40 6.84
CA PRO A 145 -3.94 -39.04 7.76
C PRO A 145 -4.29 -37.54 7.64
N MET A 146 -5.57 -37.22 7.48
CA MET A 146 -6.12 -35.86 7.27
C MET A 146 -5.53 -34.77 8.17
N ARG A 147 -5.23 -35.12 9.43
CA ARG A 147 -4.64 -34.20 10.40
C ARG A 147 -3.34 -33.60 9.89
N SER A 148 -2.51 -34.40 9.23
CA SER A 148 -1.24 -33.95 8.64
C SER A 148 -1.41 -33.06 7.40
N ILE A 149 -2.51 -33.21 6.64
CA ILE A 149 -2.86 -32.28 5.54
C ILE A 149 -3.31 -30.94 6.14
N GLY A 150 -4.10 -30.98 7.21
CA GLY A 150 -4.47 -29.78 7.96
C GLY A 150 -3.25 -29.05 8.53
N ASP A 151 -2.34 -29.78 9.15
CA ASP A 151 -1.09 -29.23 9.70
C ASP A 151 -0.21 -28.63 8.59
N ALA A 152 -0.11 -29.30 7.43
CA ALA A 152 0.63 -28.80 6.27
C ALA A 152 -0.03 -27.53 5.67
N ALA A 153 -1.35 -27.52 5.53
CA ALA A 153 -2.09 -26.35 5.07
C ALA A 153 -1.92 -25.18 6.03
N ARG A 154 -2.02 -25.42 7.35
CA ARG A 154 -1.79 -24.41 8.39
C ARG A 154 -0.38 -23.83 8.31
N ALA A 155 0.64 -24.67 8.12
CA ALA A 155 2.02 -24.21 7.95
C ALA A 155 2.23 -23.34 6.69
N VAL A 156 1.58 -23.70 5.58
CA VAL A 156 1.62 -22.91 4.33
C VAL A 156 0.89 -21.57 4.50
N ILE A 157 -0.27 -21.57 5.15
CA ILE A 157 -1.05 -20.37 5.47
C ILE A 157 -0.24 -19.46 6.39
N ALA A 158 0.27 -19.97 7.52
CA ALA A 158 1.09 -19.21 8.46
C ALA A 158 2.32 -18.58 7.78
N LYS A 159 2.97 -19.32 6.87
CA LYS A 159 4.08 -18.80 6.06
C LYS A 159 3.64 -17.70 5.08
N ALA A 160 2.45 -17.80 4.50
CA ALA A 160 1.90 -16.80 3.58
C ALA A 160 1.38 -15.54 4.29
N THR A 161 0.89 -15.66 5.53
CA THR A 161 0.33 -14.56 6.32
C THR A 161 1.33 -13.91 7.28
N GLY A 162 2.47 -14.57 7.55
CA GLY A 162 3.47 -14.10 8.52
C GLY A 162 3.09 -14.38 9.98
N GLU A 163 2.06 -15.18 10.23
CA GLU A 163 1.71 -15.66 11.57
C GLU A 163 2.72 -16.73 12.02
N GLN A 164 3.22 -16.66 13.26
CA GLN A 164 4.05 -17.74 13.80
C GLN A 164 3.18 -18.98 14.03
N ALA A 165 3.60 -20.12 13.46
CA ALA A 165 2.89 -21.39 13.46
C ALA A 165 2.76 -22.04 14.85
#